data_AF-A0A655I9M6-F1
#
_entry.id   AF-A0A655I9M6-F1
#
_cell.length_a   1.000
_cell.length_b   1.000
_cell.length_c   1.000
_cell.angle_alpha   90.00
_cell.angle_beta   90.00
_cell.angle_gamma   90.00
#
_symmetry.space_group_name_H-M   'P 1'
#
loop_
_entity.id
_entity.type
_entity.pdbx_description
1 polymer ?
#
loop_
_entity_poly.entity_id
_entity_poly.type
_entity_poly.pdbx_seq_one_letter_code
_entity_poly.pdbx_strand_id
1 'polypeptide(L)' 'MARISDADPQMLRYFASIGISLDSRLRVLARREFAGMISVAIDSADGATVDLGSPAAQAIWVVS' A
#
# COMPACT_ATOMS: atom_id res chain seq x y z
N MET A 1 11.47 -2.83 -1.32
CA MET A 1 10.66 -2.10 -0.31
C MET A 1 9.75 -1.13 -1.03
N ALA A 2 8.54 -0.83 -0.58
CA ALA A 2 7.67 0.15 -1.24
C ALA A 2 7.59 1.47 -0.46
N ARG A 3 7.38 2.59 -1.17
CA ARG A 3 7.15 3.95 -0.65
C ARG A 3 5.79 4.46 -1.10
N ILE A 4 5.18 5.30 -0.28
CA ILE A 4 3.87 5.89 -0.52
C ILE A 4 4.03 7.33 -0.98
N SER A 5 3.26 7.70 -2.01
CA SER A 5 3.12 9.06 -2.49
C SER A 5 2.41 9.94 -1.46
N ASP A 6 2.99 11.10 -1.18
CA ASP A 6 2.42 12.15 -0.34
C ASP A 6 1.68 13.25 -1.14
N ALA A 7 1.51 13.05 -2.46
CA ALA A 7 0.87 14.01 -3.35
C ALA A 7 -0.63 14.23 -3.08
N ASP A 8 -1.30 13.27 -2.43
CA ASP A 8 -2.73 13.33 -2.10
C ASP A 8 -2.97 13.20 -0.58
N PRO A 9 -3.36 14.29 0.12
CA PRO A 9 -3.59 14.26 1.56
C PRO A 9 -4.81 13.41 1.97
N GLN A 10 -5.79 13.19 1.08
CA GLN A 10 -6.90 12.27 1.36
C GLN A 10 -6.41 10.82 1.34
N MET A 11 -5.51 10.50 0.41
CA MET A 11 -4.88 9.18 0.34
C MET A 11 -3.99 8.91 1.55
N LEU A 12 -3.24 9.90 2.04
CA LEU A 12 -2.47 9.79 3.28
C LEU A 12 -3.34 9.45 4.50
N ARG A 13 -4.51 10.11 4.62
CA ARG A 13 -5.49 9.81 5.69
C ARG A 13 -6.06 8.40 5.55
N TYR A 14 -6.34 7.96 4.32
CA TYR A 14 -6.78 6.60 4.05
C TYR A 14 -5.73 5.59 4.51
N PHE A 15 -4.46 5.74 4.11
CA PHE A 15 -3.38 4.85 4.54
C PHE A 15 -3.20 4.82 6.06
N ALA A 16 -3.25 5.97 6.73
CA ALA A 16 -3.20 6.02 8.18
C ALA A 16 -4.36 5.26 8.84
N SER A 17 -5.58 5.32 8.27
CA SER A 17 -6.75 4.60 8.80
C SER A 17 -6.64 3.08 8.73
N ILE A 18 -5.84 2.56 7.79
CA ILE A 18 -5.59 1.12 7.61
C ILE A 18 -4.22 0.68 8.16
N GLY A 19 -3.55 1.54 8.94
CA GLY A 19 -2.30 1.21 9.63
C GLY A 19 -1.04 1.29 8.77
N ILE A 20 -1.13 1.90 7.58
CA ILE A 20 0.00 2.11 6.69
C ILE A 20 0.59 3.50 6.95
N SER A 21 1.86 3.56 7.35
CA SER A 21 2.63 4.80 7.55
C SER A 21 3.61 5.05 6.40
N LEU A 22 4.11 6.28 6.25
CA LEU A 22 5.07 6.66 5.19
C LEU A 22 6.36 5.82 5.19
N ASP A 23 6.81 5.38 6.37
CA ASP A 23 8.00 4.54 6.54
C ASP A 23 7.69 3.03 6.57
N SER A 24 6.43 2.63 6.39
CA SER A 24 6.04 1.23 6.39
C SER A 24 6.68 0.50 5.21
N ARG A 25 7.44 -0.55 5.50
CA ARG A 25 7.92 -1.45 4.46
C ARG A 25 6.77 -2.33 4.01
N LEU A 26 6.43 -2.23 2.73
CA LEU A 26 5.41 -3.07 2.12
C LEU A 26 6.05 -4.12 1.21
N ARG A 27 5.44 -5.30 1.19
CA ARG A 27 5.76 -6.38 0.24
C ARG A 27 4.52 -6.67 -0.60
N VAL A 28 4.66 -6.60 -1.93
CA VAL A 28 3.58 -6.99 -2.85
C VAL A 28 3.43 -8.51 -2.79
N LEU A 29 2.22 -8.98 -2.46
CA LEU A 29 1.89 -10.40 -2.44
C LEU A 29 1.26 -10.86 -3.75
N ALA A 30 0.34 -10.05 -4.30
CA ALA A 30 -0.34 -10.36 -5.54
C ALA A 30 -0.77 -9.07 -6.27
N ARG A 31 -0.70 -9.11 -7.61
CA ARG A 31 -1.26 -8.06 -8.47
C ARG A 31 -2.41 -8.67 -9.28
N ARG A 32 -3.64 -8.29 -8.94
CA ARG A 32 -4.85 -8.76 -9.61
C ARG A 32 -5.29 -7.70 -10.62
N GLU A 33 -4.60 -7.65 -11.75
CA GLU A 33 -4.84 -6.61 -12.77
C GLU A 33 -6.27 -6.61 -13.30
N PHE A 34 -6.89 -7.80 -13.46
CA PHE A 34 -8.28 -7.92 -13.89
C PHE A 34 -9.29 -7.33 -12.88
N ALA A 35 -8.98 -7.41 -11.59
CA ALA A 35 -9.82 -6.83 -10.53
C ALA A 35 -9.43 -5.39 -10.19
N GLY A 36 -8.38 -4.85 -10.84
CA GLY A 36 -7.82 -3.55 -10.53
C GLY A 36 -7.32 -3.43 -9.09
N MET A 37 -6.85 -4.53 -8.47
CA MET A 37 -6.42 -4.56 -7.07
C MET A 37 -5.00 -5.12 -6.91
N ILE A 38 -4.31 -4.67 -5.86
CA ILE A 38 -3.05 -5.24 -5.40
C ILE A 38 -3.18 -5.66 -3.94
N SER A 39 -2.66 -6.82 -3.58
CA SER A 39 -2.56 -7.27 -2.20
C SER A 39 -1.15 -7.00 -1.71
N VAL A 40 -1.01 -6.25 -0.61
CA VAL A 40 0.28 -5.94 0.02
C VAL A 40 0.30 -6.44 1.46
N ALA A 41 1.43 -7.01 1.86
CA ALA A 41 1.74 -7.26 3.27
C ALA A 41 2.46 -6.04 3.84
N ILE A 42 2.01 -5.60 5.01
CA ILE A 42 2.69 -4.61 5.83
C ILE A 42 3.70 -5.36 6.70
N ASP A 43 4.96 -4.95 6.62
CA ASP A 43 6.03 -5.44 7.50
C ASP A 43 5.87 -4.80 8.90
N SER A 44 4.81 -5.20 9.59
CA SER A 44 4.50 -4.85 10.98
C SER A 44 4.54 -6.10 11.86
N ALA A 45 4.57 -5.92 13.18
CA ALA A 45 4.59 -7.04 14.14
C ALA A 45 3.43 -8.03 13.94
N ASP A 46 2.30 -7.54 13.42
CA ASP A 46 1.08 -8.31 13.23
C ASP A 46 0.96 -8.91 11.81
N GLY A 47 1.87 -8.57 10.89
CA GLY A 47 1.89 -9.11 9.52
C GLY A 47 0.64 -8.82 8.70
N ALA A 48 -0.03 -7.69 8.95
CA ALA A 48 -1.30 -7.35 8.34
C ALA A 48 -1.22 -7.31 6.80
N THR A 49 -2.23 -7.88 6.14
CA THR A 49 -2.37 -7.84 4.68
C THR A 49 -3.53 -6.93 4.31
N VAL A 50 -3.30 -6.05 3.33
CA VAL A 50 -4.30 -5.10 2.84
C VAL A 50 -4.45 -5.22 1.33
N ASP A 51 -5.69 -5.21 0.88
CA ASP A 51 -6.05 -5.11 -0.53
C ASP A 51 -6.26 -3.64 -0.89
N LEU A 52 -5.51 -3.18 -1.89
CA LEU A 52 -5.53 -1.81 -2.39
C LEU A 52 -6.11 -1.79 -3.79
N GLY A 53 -7.13 -0.97 -4.00
CA GLY A 53 -7.66 -0.69 -5.33
C GLY A 53 -6.66 0.10 -6.20
N SER A 54 -6.93 0.17 -7.50
CA SER A 54 -6.04 0.79 -8.49
C SER A 54 -5.55 2.21 -8.14
N PRO A 55 -6.38 3.12 -7.61
CA PRO A 55 -5.90 4.46 -7.22
C PRO A 55 -4.87 4.40 -6.08
N ALA A 56 -5.11 3.56 -5.07
CA ALA A 56 -4.18 3.40 -3.94
C ALA A 56 -2.91 2.64 -4.36
N ALA A 57 -3.04 1.68 -5.28
CA ALA A 57 -1.91 0.96 -5.86
C ALA A 57 -0.95 1.87 -6.63
N GLN A 58 -1.48 2.86 -7.36
CA GLN A 58 -0.69 3.84 -8.10
C GLN A 58 0.08 4.80 -7.20
N ALA A 59 -0.39 5.00 -5.97
CA ALA A 59 0.31 5.80 -4.97
C ALA A 59 1.49 5.04 -4.31
N ILE A 60 1.76 3.79 -4.69
CA ILE A 60 2.84 2.98 -4.12
C ILE A 60 3.94 2.74 -5.15
N TRP A 61 5.15 3.20 -4.86
CA TRP A 61 6.34 2.94 -5.67
C TRP A 61 7.23 1.90 -5.01
N VAL A 62 7.58 0.84 -5.73
CA VAL A 62 8.49 -0.21 -5.25
C VAL A 62 9.93 0.16 -5.61
N VAL A 63 10.79 0.28 -4.60
CA VAL A 63 12.24 0.36 -4.74
C VAL A 63 12.82 -1.06 -4.59
N SER A 64 13.48 -1.57 -5.63
CA SER A 64 14.15 -2.89 -5.63
C SER A 64 15.44 -2.87 -4.85
#